data_AF-A0A7W8GHX7-F1
#
_entry.id   AF-A0A7W8GHX7-F1
#
_cell.length_a   1.000
_cell.length_b   1.000
_cell.length_c   1.000
_cell.angle_alpha   90.00
_cell.angle_beta   90.00
_cell.angle_gamma   90.00
#
_symmetry.space_group_name_H-M   'P 1'
#
loop_
_entity.id
_entity.type
_entity.pdbx_description
1 polymer ?
#
loop_
_entity_poly.entity_id
_entity_poly.type
_entity_poly.pdbx_seq_one_letter_code
_entity_poly.pdbx_strand_id
1 'polypeptide(L)'
;MAKAKEVKTLEEWRAHRGLTVQAMADAAGLTRGAMGDYIKGRKEPGIRLAYRIAGALGVDVTQIANWRPESGGERGSASEDLAAASR
;
A
#
# COMPACT_ATOMS: atom_id res chain seq x y z
N MET A 1 -16.88 1.59 -27.66
CA MET A 1 -15.81 0.74 -27.09
C MET A 1 -15.25 1.47 -25.88
N ALA A 2 -15.55 1.03 -24.65
CA ALA A 2 -14.91 1.63 -23.47
C ALA A 2 -13.41 1.27 -23.51
N LYS A 3 -12.51 2.26 -23.46
CA LYS A 3 -11.08 1.99 -23.29
C LYS A 3 -10.88 1.14 -22.04
N ALA A 4 -10.02 0.13 -22.11
CA ALA A 4 -9.60 -0.61 -20.93
C ALA A 4 -9.11 0.39 -19.87
N LYS A 5 -9.66 0.30 -18.66
CA LYS A 5 -9.34 1.22 -17.56
C LYS A 5 -7.93 0.88 -17.11
N GLU A 6 -7.00 1.81 -17.30
CA GLU A 6 -5.59 1.60 -16.95
C GLU A 6 -5.45 1.35 -15.43
N VAL A 7 -4.71 0.31 -15.06
CA VAL A 7 -4.44 -0.08 -13.68
C VAL A 7 -2.95 0.11 -13.39
N LYS A 8 -2.61 0.78 -12.29
CA LYS A 8 -1.23 1.06 -11.87
C LYS A 8 -1.09 1.03 -10.35
N THR A 9 0.13 0.95 -9.85
CA THR A 9 0.43 1.12 -8.42
C THR A 9 0.23 2.56 -7.95
N LEU A 10 0.21 2.77 -6.62
CA LEU A 10 0.16 4.10 -6.03
C LEU A 10 1.37 4.97 -6.43
N GLU A 11 2.55 4.37 -6.53
CA GLU A 11 3.77 5.09 -6.93
C GLU A 11 3.68 5.61 -8.36
N GLU A 12 3.26 4.76 -9.28
CA GLU A 12 3.12 5.13 -10.69
C GLU A 12 2.05 6.19 -10.90
N TRP A 13 0.88 6.07 -10.25
CA TRP A 13 -0.15 7.10 -10.30
C TRP A 13 0.34 8.42 -9.73
N ARG A 14 1.02 8.40 -8.58
CA ARG A 14 1.61 9.59 -7.98
C ARG A 14 2.60 10.27 -8.93
N ALA A 15 3.51 9.50 -9.54
CA ALA A 15 4.49 10.00 -10.49
C ALA A 15 3.83 10.58 -11.75
N HIS A 16 2.81 9.91 -12.28
CA HIS A 16 2.05 10.35 -13.45
C HIS A 16 1.29 11.67 -13.21
N ARG A 17 1.01 12.01 -11.94
CA ARG A 17 0.39 13.28 -11.52
C ARG A 17 1.41 14.33 -11.07
N GLY A 18 2.69 14.02 -11.07
CA GLY A 18 3.74 14.93 -10.59
C GLY A 18 3.63 15.26 -9.09
N LEU A 19 2.97 14.42 -8.30
CA LEU A 19 2.72 14.68 -6.88
C LEU A 19 3.93 14.28 -6.02
N THR A 20 4.27 15.09 -5.03
CA THR A 20 5.14 14.64 -3.95
C THR A 20 4.38 13.68 -3.02
N VAL A 21 5.11 12.85 -2.26
CA VAL A 21 4.47 11.98 -1.24
C VAL A 21 3.72 12.80 -0.19
N GLN A 22 4.23 13.99 0.16
CA GLN A 22 3.58 14.90 1.10
C GLN A 22 2.26 15.42 0.52
N ALA A 23 2.27 15.94 -0.71
CA ALA A 23 1.07 16.48 -1.35
C ALA A 23 -0.04 15.43 -1.50
N MET A 24 0.33 14.19 -1.85
CA MET A 24 -0.61 13.07 -1.91
C MET A 24 -1.17 12.71 -0.52
N ALA A 25 -0.32 12.75 0.51
CA ALA A 25 -0.75 12.50 1.89
C ALA A 25 -1.73 13.57 2.37
N ASP A 26 -1.43 14.85 2.13
CA ASP A 26 -2.28 15.97 2.52
C ASP A 26 -3.65 15.89 1.83
N ALA A 27 -3.68 15.62 0.52
CA ALA A 27 -4.92 15.42 -0.23
C ALA A 27 -5.73 14.21 0.27
N ALA A 28 -5.05 13.16 0.71
CA ALA A 28 -5.68 11.99 1.32
C ALA A 28 -5.97 12.18 2.82
N GLY A 29 -5.62 13.31 3.44
CA GLY A 29 -5.70 13.61 4.87
C GLY A 29 -4.95 12.61 5.76
N LEU A 30 -3.73 12.27 5.37
CA LEU A 30 -2.82 11.34 6.04
C LEU A 30 -1.49 12.04 6.37
N THR A 31 -0.68 11.43 7.24
CA THR A 31 0.72 11.84 7.38
C THR A 31 1.56 11.30 6.22
N ARG A 32 2.68 11.97 5.91
CA ARG A 32 3.64 11.53 4.89
C ARG A 32 4.16 10.10 5.13
N GLY A 33 4.44 9.76 6.39
CA GLY A 33 4.90 8.44 6.79
C GLY A 33 3.85 7.36 6.50
N ALA A 34 2.59 7.62 6.88
CA ALA A 34 1.49 6.71 6.58
C ALA A 34 1.29 6.52 5.07
N MET A 35 1.32 7.59 4.28
CA MET A 35 1.26 7.49 2.82
C MET A 35 2.45 6.68 2.25
N GLY A 36 3.65 6.88 2.78
CA GLY A 36 4.83 6.09 2.41
C GLY A 36 4.69 4.60 2.70
N ASP A 37 4.05 4.22 3.81
CA ASP A 37 3.74 2.82 4.12
C ASP A 37 2.79 2.21 3.08
N TYR A 38 1.78 2.96 2.63
CA TYR A 38 0.86 2.48 1.59
C TYR A 38 1.51 2.38 0.22
N ILE A 39 2.29 3.39 -0.19
CA ILE A 39 3.01 3.38 -1.48
C ILE A 39 3.94 2.17 -1.57
N LYS A 40 4.63 1.83 -0.47
CA LYS A 40 5.55 0.68 -0.39
C LYS A 40 4.83 -0.65 -0.13
N GLY A 41 3.50 -0.66 -0.06
CA GLY A 41 2.73 -1.86 0.24
C GLY A 41 3.08 -2.48 1.59
N ARG A 42 3.36 -1.68 2.63
CA ARG A 42 3.60 -2.18 4.00
C ARG A 42 2.32 -2.35 4.81
N LYS A 43 1.27 -1.64 4.40
CA LYS A 43 -0.05 -1.64 5.04
C LYS A 43 -1.12 -1.72 3.96
N GLU A 44 -2.19 -2.44 4.27
CA GLU A 44 -3.40 -2.44 3.47
C GLU A 44 -4.37 -1.40 4.03
N PRO A 45 -4.86 -0.44 3.22
CA PRO A 45 -5.85 0.51 3.68
C PRO A 45 -7.23 -0.14 3.77
N GLY A 46 -8.00 0.19 4.81
CA GLY A 46 -9.41 -0.14 4.84
C GLY A 46 -10.18 0.56 3.71
N ILE A 47 -11.36 0.04 3.37
CA ILE A 47 -12.15 0.49 2.21
C ILE A 47 -12.34 2.01 2.12
N ARG A 48 -12.69 2.67 3.24
CA ARG A 48 -12.88 4.13 3.30
C ARG A 48 -11.59 4.89 2.97
N LEU A 49 -10.44 4.38 3.42
CA LEU A 49 -9.16 4.99 3.15
C LEU A 49 -8.71 4.74 1.70
N ALA A 50 -8.97 3.56 1.15
CA ALA A 50 -8.72 3.26 -0.26
C ALA A 50 -9.43 4.26 -1.19
N TYR A 51 -10.70 4.58 -0.92
CA TYR A 51 -11.44 5.61 -1.67
C TYR A 51 -10.85 7.02 -1.50
N ARG A 52 -10.38 7.40 -0.31
CA ARG A 52 -9.71 8.70 -0.10
C ARG A 52 -8.41 8.79 -0.90
N ILE A 53 -7.61 7.73 -0.89
CA ILE A 53 -6.35 7.66 -1.65
C ILE A 53 -6.64 7.73 -3.16
N ALA A 54 -7.64 7.01 -3.65
CA ALA A 54 -8.08 7.06 -5.05
C ALA A 54 -8.57 8.47 -5.44
N GLY A 55 -9.36 9.11 -4.58
CA GLY A 55 -9.81 10.49 -4.76
C GLY A 55 -8.66 11.50 -4.82
N ALA A 56 -7.64 11.34 -3.97
CA ALA A 56 -6.44 12.19 -4.01
C ALA A 56 -5.64 12.06 -5.32
N LEU A 57 -5.75 10.92 -6.01
CA LEU A 57 -5.11 10.66 -7.31
C LEU A 57 -6.01 11.00 -8.52
N GLY A 58 -7.29 11.29 -8.28
CA GLY A 58 -8.29 11.51 -9.32
C GLY A 58 -8.52 10.26 -10.18
N VAL A 59 -8.47 9.07 -9.57
CA VAL A 59 -8.71 7.78 -10.26
C VAL A 59 -9.75 6.97 -9.50
N ASP A 60 -10.27 5.94 -10.15
CA ASP A 60 -11.12 4.97 -9.48
C ASP A 60 -10.30 4.00 -8.61
N VAL A 61 -10.89 3.54 -7.51
CA VAL A 61 -10.23 2.59 -6.60
C VAL A 61 -9.82 1.28 -7.29
N THR A 62 -10.55 0.84 -8.33
CA THR A 62 -10.22 -0.35 -9.13
C THR A 62 -9.04 -0.14 -10.08
N GLN A 63 -8.58 1.10 -10.27
CA GLN A 63 -7.40 1.43 -11.08
C GLN A 63 -6.10 1.36 -10.29
N ILE A 64 -6.17 1.07 -8.99
CA ILE A 64 -5.02 0.96 -8.12
C ILE A 64 -4.72 -0.51 -7.89
N ALA A 65 -3.50 -0.92 -8.27
CA ALA A 65 -2.96 -2.26 -8.04
C ALA A 65 -2.38 -2.40 -6.62
N ASN A 66 -2.25 -3.64 -6.18
CA ASN A 66 -1.41 -4.04 -5.05
C ASN A 66 -1.73 -3.33 -3.73
N TRP A 67 -3.03 -3.23 -3.39
CA TRP A 67 -3.46 -2.73 -2.07
C TRP A 67 -2.93 -3.56 -0.91
N ARG A 68 -2.72 -4.86 -1.14
CA ARG A 68 -2.22 -5.79 -0.13
C ARG A 68 -0.71 -5.73 -0.07
N PRO A 69 -0.11 -5.74 1.13
CA PRO A 69 1.30 -6.06 1.27
C PRO A 69 1.57 -7.41 0.62
N GLU A 70 2.61 -7.50 -0.21
CA GLU A 70 3.14 -8.80 -0.63
C GLU A 70 3.52 -9.50 0.67
N SER A 71 2.81 -10.60 0.94
CA SER A 71 2.78 -11.30 2.21
C SER A 71 4.13 -11.27 2.90
N GLY A 72 4.17 -10.83 4.16
CA GLY A 72 5.35 -11.01 4.99
C GLY A 72 5.67 -12.49 5.07
N GLY A 73 6.58 -12.95 4.20
CA GLY A 73 7.23 -14.23 4.31
C GLY A 73 7.88 -14.28 5.68
N GLU A 74 7.37 -15.20 6.50
CA GLU A 74 8.11 -15.85 7.57
C GLU A 74 8.76 -14.89 8.58
N ARG A 75 7.93 -14.36 9.49
CA ARG A 75 8.45 -14.17 10.87
C ARG A 75 8.90 -15.54 11.33
N GLY A 76 10.22 -15.76 11.38
CA GLY A 76 10.81 -17.00 11.84
C GLY A 76 10.13 -17.49 13.12
N SER A 77 9.47 -18.63 13.03
CA SER A 77 9.28 -19.52 14.17
C SER A 77 10.64 -20.16 14.48
N ALA A 78 11.56 -19.37 15.02
CA ALA A 78 12.70 -19.87 15.77
C ALA A 78 12.48 -19.53 17.25
N SER A 79 11.28 -19.82 17.73
CA SER A 79 11.08 -20.32 19.09
C SER A 79 10.93 -21.84 18.95
N GLU A 80 12.02 -22.53 18.60
CA GLU A 80 12.16 -23.90 19.04
C GLU A 80 12.82 -23.86 20.41
N ASP A 81 12.00 -24.24 21.37
CA ASP A 81 12.31 -24.51 22.75
C ASP A 81 13.70 -25.10 22.98
N LEU A 82 14.39 -24.45 23.91
CA LEU A 82 15.18 -25.06 24.96
C LEU A 82 14.55 -26.38 25.47
N ALA A 83 14.82 -27.55 24.87
CA ALA A 83 14.67 -28.86 25.51
C ALA A 83 15.21 -30.03 24.66
N ALA A 84 16.53 -30.16 24.59
CA ALA A 84 17.17 -31.47 24.40
C ALA A 84 18.48 -31.53 25.20
N ALA A 85 18.36 -31.23 26.49
CA ALA A 85 19.17 -31.92 27.48
C ALA A 85 18.71 -33.39 27.50
N SER A 86 19.67 -34.32 27.51
CA SER A 86 19.52 -35.78 27.60
C SER A 86 19.43 -36.54 26.28
N ARG A 87 20.59 -36.83 25.70
CA ARG A 87 21.02 -38.18 25.29
C ARG A 87 22.53 -38.25 25.10
#